data_AF-N6Y5S0-F1
#
_entry.id   AF-N6Y5S0-F1
#
_cell.length_a   1.000
_cell.length_b   1.000
_cell.length_c   1.000
_cell.angle_alpha   90.00
_cell.angle_beta   90.00
_cell.angle_gamma   90.00
#
_symmetry.space_group_name_H-M   'P 1'
#
loop_
_entity.id
_entity.type
_entity.pdbx_description
1 polymer ?
#
loop_
_entity_poly.entity_id
_entity_poly.type
_entity_poly.pdbx_seq_one_letter_code
_entity_poly.pdbx_strand_id
1 'polypeptide(L)'
;MCLTEVRFRHEQSELHLLRIAERILLLVDEAMAIRDAFPVSQGYNLVFPCRHVGSFFKLTESERACVLELLAQAKADLDLSFYPDGFNIGIDDGAAVRLPSRRCVRLVDRPSR
;
A
#
# COMPACT_ATOMS: atom_id res chain seq x y z
N MET A 1 4.26 15.84 11.77
CA MET A 1 5.40 16.33 10.98
C MET A 1 5.03 16.09 9.53
N CYS A 2 4.51 17.14 8.90
CA CYS A 2 3.74 17.12 7.65
C CYS A 2 4.70 17.00 6.45
N LEU A 3 4.17 16.60 5.29
CA LEU A 3 4.83 16.25 4.01
C LEU A 3 5.77 17.31 3.37
N THR A 4 6.54 18.09 4.12
CA THR A 4 7.08 19.35 3.63
C THR A 4 8.51 19.32 3.09
N GLU A 5 9.36 18.33 3.36
CA GLU A 5 10.71 18.34 2.74
C GLU A 5 11.23 16.96 2.36
N VAL A 6 10.76 16.48 1.22
CA VAL A 6 11.43 15.44 0.45
C VAL A 6 12.13 16.13 -0.73
N ARG A 7 13.41 16.50 -0.57
CA ARG A 7 14.20 17.11 -1.66
C ARG A 7 14.76 16.01 -2.56
N PHE A 8 14.29 15.92 -3.80
CA PHE A 8 14.88 15.04 -4.81
C PHE A 8 15.28 15.81 -6.08
N ARG A 9 16.41 15.41 -6.65
CA ARG A 9 17.01 15.98 -7.86
C ARG A 9 16.44 15.26 -9.09
N HIS A 10 15.32 15.69 -9.66
CA HIS A 10 14.93 15.52 -11.08
C HIS A 10 13.42 15.81 -11.28
N GLU A 11 13.06 16.64 -12.27
CA GLU A 11 11.66 16.97 -12.61
C GLU A 11 10.78 15.75 -12.98
N GLN A 12 11.34 14.67 -13.53
CA GLN A 12 10.59 13.43 -13.79
C GLN A 12 10.16 12.68 -12.53
N SER A 13 10.82 12.94 -11.40
CA SER A 13 10.45 12.37 -10.10
C SER A 13 9.16 13.00 -9.57
N GLU A 14 8.92 14.28 -9.84
CA GLU A 14 7.74 15.01 -9.36
C GLU A 14 6.44 14.53 -10.04
N LEU A 15 6.46 14.29 -11.35
CA LEU A 15 5.33 13.70 -12.10
C LEU A 15 5.00 12.27 -11.66
N HIS A 16 6.02 11.47 -11.32
CA HIS A 16 5.81 10.11 -10.81
C HIS A 16 5.22 10.12 -9.40
N LEU A 17 5.62 11.09 -8.57
CA LEU A 17 5.09 11.27 -7.22
C LEU A 17 3.66 11.81 -7.21
N LEU A 18 3.32 12.77 -8.10
CA LEU A 18 1.93 13.23 -8.28
C LEU A 18 0.99 12.07 -8.63
N ARG A 19 1.42 11.19 -9.54
CA ARG A 19 0.70 9.95 -9.88
C ARG A 19 0.59 8.95 -8.74
N ILE A 20 1.52 8.96 -7.78
CA ILE A 20 1.42 8.16 -6.56
C ILE A 20 0.43 8.81 -5.58
N ALA A 21 0.51 10.13 -5.41
CA ALA A 21 -0.33 10.90 -4.49
C ALA A 21 -1.83 10.76 -4.81
N GLU A 22 -2.19 10.77 -6.09
CA GLU A 22 -3.58 10.56 -6.55
C GLU A 22 -4.17 9.20 -6.16
N ARG A 23 -3.33 8.23 -5.77
CA ARG A 23 -3.75 6.87 -5.42
C ARG A 23 -3.65 6.58 -3.93
N ILE A 24 -3.20 7.55 -3.12
CA ILE A 24 -3.14 7.37 -1.67
C ILE A 24 -4.56 7.29 -1.14
N LEU A 25 -4.85 6.20 -0.42
CA LEU A 25 -6.13 5.99 0.25
C LEU A 25 -6.04 6.44 1.70
N LEU A 26 -4.99 5.98 2.39
CA LEU A 26 -4.81 6.15 3.81
C LEU A 26 -3.31 6.31 4.13
N LEU A 27 -3.03 7.11 5.15
CA LEU A 27 -1.69 7.30 5.72
C LEU A 27 -1.84 7.28 7.24
N VAL A 28 -1.12 6.38 7.91
CA VAL A 28 -1.10 6.28 9.37
C VAL A 28 0.36 6.16 9.80
N ASP A 29 0.84 7.17 10.52
CA ASP A 29 2.18 7.29 11.09
C ASP A 29 3.30 6.79 10.16
N GLU A 30 3.67 5.52 10.28
CA GLU A 30 4.81 4.89 9.60
C GLU A 30 4.42 4.02 8.40
N ALA A 31 3.15 4.03 7.97
CA ALA A 31 2.67 3.22 6.86
C ALA A 31 1.65 3.95 5.97
N MET A 32 1.49 3.44 4.74
CA MET A 32 0.58 3.98 3.74
C MET A 32 -0.17 2.86 3.00
N ALA A 33 -1.43 3.14 2.63
CA ALA A 33 -2.24 2.31 1.76
C ALA A 33 -2.56 3.06 0.46
N ILE A 34 -2.38 2.41 -0.69
CA ILE A 34 -2.67 2.98 -2.00
C ILE A 34 -3.49 2.01 -2.88
N ARG A 35 -4.22 2.54 -3.86
CA ARG A 35 -4.75 1.74 -4.99
C ARG A 35 -3.62 1.39 -5.96
N ASP A 36 -3.57 0.14 -6.44
CA ASP A 36 -2.57 -0.27 -7.45
C ASP A 36 -2.83 0.47 -8.79
N ALA A 37 -1.76 0.76 -9.54
CA ALA A 37 -1.85 1.30 -10.91
C ALA A 37 -2.31 0.24 -11.93
N PHE A 38 -2.05 -1.03 -11.65
CA PHE A 38 -2.33 -2.17 -12.50
C PHE A 38 -3.18 -3.19 -11.72
N PRO A 39 -4.39 -2.80 -11.30
CA PRO A 39 -5.22 -3.64 -10.44
C PRO A 39 -5.72 -4.88 -11.18
N VAL A 40 -5.64 -6.04 -10.53
CA VAL A 40 -6.35 -7.27 -10.94
C VAL A 40 -7.84 -7.27 -10.54
N SER A 41 -8.26 -6.35 -9.67
CA SER A 41 -9.66 -6.12 -9.25
C SER A 41 -9.86 -4.66 -8.80
N GLN A 42 -11.10 -4.14 -8.80
CA GLN A 42 -11.37 -2.72 -8.51
C GLN A 42 -10.89 -2.26 -7.12
N GLY A 43 -10.91 -3.16 -6.13
CA GLY A 43 -10.48 -2.91 -4.77
C GLY A 43 -9.02 -3.31 -4.47
N TYR A 44 -8.16 -3.49 -5.47
CA TYR A 44 -6.78 -3.89 -5.23
C TYR A 44 -5.98 -2.79 -4.52
N ASN A 45 -5.73 -3.04 -3.24
CA ASN A 45 -4.97 -2.16 -2.37
C ASN A 45 -3.59 -2.74 -2.05
N LEU A 46 -2.63 -1.83 -1.89
CA LEU A 46 -1.26 -2.12 -1.48
C LEU A 46 -0.99 -1.39 -0.18
N VAL A 47 -0.44 -2.09 0.80
CA VAL A 47 -0.09 -1.53 2.10
C VAL A 47 1.40 -1.76 2.38
N PHE A 48 2.12 -0.70 2.75
CA PHE A 48 3.56 -0.77 2.98
C PHE A 48 4.04 0.33 3.95
N PRO A 49 5.16 0.12 4.66
CA PRO A 49 5.76 1.14 5.51
C PRO A 49 6.27 2.33 4.68
N CYS A 50 6.27 3.52 5.26
CA CYS A 50 6.89 4.70 4.66
C CYS A 50 8.40 4.53 4.52
N ARG A 51 9.05 3.83 5.46
CA ARG A 51 10.47 3.48 5.37
C ARG A 51 10.70 2.40 4.33
N HIS A 52 11.65 2.61 3.43
CA HIS A 52 12.04 1.60 2.46
C HIS A 52 12.73 0.40 3.15
N VAL A 53 12.01 -0.72 3.23
CA VAL A 53 12.50 -1.98 3.79
C VAL A 53 12.16 -3.13 2.84
N GLY A 54 13.14 -4.00 2.58
CA GLY A 54 12.98 -5.06 1.58
C GLY A 54 12.36 -6.35 2.09
N SER A 55 11.92 -6.39 3.34
CA SER A 55 11.32 -7.57 3.96
C SER A 55 10.33 -7.16 5.05
N PHE A 56 9.16 -7.78 5.04
CA PHE A 56 8.14 -7.66 6.08
C PHE A 56 8.69 -8.06 7.46
N PHE A 57 9.60 -9.02 7.50
CA PHE A 57 10.22 -9.49 8.74
C PHE A 57 11.28 -8.53 9.30
N LYS A 58 11.57 -7.43 8.60
CA LYS A 58 12.47 -6.35 9.04
C LYS A 58 11.71 -5.07 9.41
N LEU A 59 10.39 -5.14 9.52
CA LEU A 59 9.58 -4.07 10.08
C LEU A 59 9.86 -3.95 11.57
N THR A 60 9.87 -2.71 12.08
CA THR A 60 9.76 -2.48 13.52
C THR A 60 8.38 -2.91 14.00
N GLU A 61 8.21 -3.06 15.31
CA GLU A 61 6.89 -3.41 15.87
C GLU A 61 5.85 -2.33 15.56
N SER A 62 6.25 -1.06 15.63
CA SER A 62 5.44 0.11 15.29
C SER A 62 5.00 0.11 13.82
N GLU A 63 5.94 -0.10 12.89
CA GLU A 63 5.63 -0.16 11.45
C GLU A 63 4.69 -1.32 11.13
N ARG A 64 4.93 -2.49 11.74
CA ARG A 64 4.07 -3.66 11.56
C ARG A 64 2.67 -3.40 12.09
N ALA A 65 2.53 -2.72 13.23
CA ALA A 65 1.23 -2.31 13.75
C ALA A 65 0.50 -1.36 12.79
N CYS A 66 1.18 -0.33 12.29
CA CYS A 66 0.60 0.61 11.32
C CYS A 66 0.17 -0.09 10.01
N VAL A 67 0.98 -1.02 9.49
CA VAL A 67 0.64 -1.81 8.29
C VAL A 67 -0.61 -2.65 8.52
N LEU A 68 -0.73 -3.32 9.68
CA LEU A 68 -1.89 -4.15 10.00
C LEU A 68 -3.15 -3.31 10.27
N GLU A 69 -3.00 -2.15 10.89
CA GLU A 69 -4.07 -1.18 11.08
C GLU A 69 -4.61 -0.71 9.73
N LEU A 70 -3.73 -0.29 8.83
CA LEU A 70 -4.12 0.13 7.48
C LEU A 70 -4.75 -0.98 6.66
N LEU A 71 -4.31 -2.23 6.83
CA LEU A 71 -4.94 -3.38 6.19
C LEU A 71 -6.41 -3.54 6.66
N ALA A 72 -6.66 -3.40 7.96
CA ALA A 72 -8.01 -3.47 8.52
C ALA A 72 -8.90 -2.31 8.02
N GLN A 73 -8.37 -1.08 8.02
CA GLN A 73 -9.10 0.09 7.51
C GLN A 73 -9.39 -0.03 6.01
N ALA A 74 -8.41 -0.45 5.22
CA ALA A 74 -8.59 -0.67 3.79
C ALA A 74 -9.65 -1.75 3.50
N LYS A 75 -9.70 -2.83 4.29
CA LYS A 75 -10.78 -3.83 4.16
C LYS A 75 -12.15 -3.23 4.44
N ALA A 76 -12.28 -2.45 5.52
CA ALA A 76 -13.55 -1.81 5.87
C ALA A 76 -14.04 -0.85 4.77
N ASP A 77 -13.13 -0.08 4.16
CA ASP A 77 -13.44 0.77 3.00
C ASP A 77 -13.95 -0.05 1.80
N LEU A 78 -13.31 -1.19 1.52
CA LEU A 78 -13.73 -2.08 0.44
C LEU A 78 -15.07 -2.77 0.72
N ASP A 79 -15.34 -3.16 1.97
CA ASP A 79 -16.63 -3.73 2.38
C ASP A 79 -17.78 -2.77 2.05
N LEU A 80 -17.60 -1.47 2.32
CA LEU A 80 -18.59 -0.43 2.07
C LEU A 80 -18.70 -0.03 0.59
N SER A 81 -17.57 -0.02 -0.12
CA SER A 81 -17.49 0.51 -1.49
C SER A 81 -17.88 -0.52 -2.55
N PHE A 82 -17.54 -1.79 -2.33
CA PHE A 82 -17.61 -2.81 -3.38
C PHE A 82 -18.40 -4.06 -2.97
N TYR A 83 -18.82 -4.17 -1.70
CA TYR A 83 -19.59 -5.32 -1.19
C TYR A 83 -19.03 -6.69 -1.65
N PRO A 84 -17.71 -6.95 -1.47
CA PRO A 84 -17.12 -8.17 -1.96
C PRO A 84 -17.55 -9.39 -1.13
N ASP A 85 -17.61 -10.55 -1.78
CA ASP A 85 -17.89 -11.83 -1.13
C ASP A 85 -16.68 -12.36 -0.34
N GLY A 86 -15.49 -11.82 -0.60
CA GLY A 86 -14.28 -12.22 0.12
C GLY A 86 -13.04 -11.43 -0.29
N PHE A 87 -11.91 -11.82 0.29
CA PHE A 87 -10.62 -11.15 0.08
C PHE A 87 -9.46 -12.14 -0.02
N ASN A 88 -8.48 -11.81 -0.84
CA ASN A 88 -7.15 -12.41 -0.81
C ASN A 88 -6.17 -11.43 -0.17
N ILE A 89 -5.45 -11.88 0.86
CA ILE A 89 -4.37 -11.14 1.50
C ILE A 89 -3.05 -11.85 1.20
N GLY A 90 -2.06 -11.12 0.72
CA GLY A 90 -0.74 -11.67 0.39
C GLY A 90 0.40 -10.78 0.89
N ILE A 91 1.52 -11.40 1.23
CA ILE A 91 2.77 -10.71 1.58
C ILE A 91 3.80 -10.99 0.49
N ASP A 92 4.46 -9.94 0.01
CA ASP A 92 5.53 -10.03 -0.97
C ASP A 92 6.86 -9.72 -0.27
N ASP A 93 7.65 -10.75 0.05
CA ASP A 93 8.88 -10.61 0.84
C ASP A 93 10.15 -10.89 0.03
N GLY A 94 11.11 -9.97 0.11
CA GLY A 94 12.44 -10.15 -0.47
C GLY A 94 12.59 -9.73 -1.93
N ALA A 95 13.84 -9.62 -2.38
CA ALA A 95 14.20 -9.12 -3.71
C ALA A 95 13.82 -10.05 -4.86
N ALA A 96 13.51 -11.31 -4.57
CA ALA A 96 13.04 -12.28 -5.57
C ALA A 96 11.60 -11.98 -6.02
N VAL A 97 10.81 -11.24 -5.22
CA VAL A 97 9.48 -10.80 -5.63
C VAL A 97 9.64 -9.63 -6.58
N ARG A 98 9.33 -9.88 -7.85
CA ARG A 98 9.58 -8.95 -8.95
C ARG A 98 8.49 -7.88 -9.03
N LEU A 99 8.43 -7.02 -8.01
CA LEU A 99 7.60 -5.82 -7.99
C LEU A 99 8.47 -4.56 -7.92
N PRO A 100 8.14 -3.51 -8.68
CA PRO A 100 8.99 -2.32 -8.83
C PRO A 100 9.20 -1.53 -7.54
N SER A 101 8.45 -1.83 -6.48
CA SER A 101 8.47 -1.09 -5.22
C SER A 101 8.14 -1.98 -4.02
N ARG A 102 8.87 -3.10 -3.83
CA ARG A 102 8.97 -3.91 -2.59
C ARG A 102 7.81 -3.72 -1.60
N ARG A 103 6.61 -4.15 -2.00
CA ARG A 103 5.37 -3.89 -1.28
C ARG A 103 5.21 -4.93 -0.19
N CYS A 104 4.82 -4.55 1.02
CA CYS A 104 4.76 -5.50 2.12
C CYS A 104 3.50 -6.36 2.08
N VAL A 105 2.32 -5.75 1.88
CA VAL A 105 1.03 -6.46 1.94
C VAL A 105 0.14 -6.05 0.76
N ARG A 106 -0.60 -7.01 0.23
CA ARG A 106 -1.62 -6.83 -0.81
C ARG A 106 -2.98 -7.28 -0.29
N LEU A 107 -4.01 -6.50 -0.59
CA LEU A 107 -5.40 -6.82 -0.32
C LEU A 107 -6.18 -6.75 -1.64
N VAL A 108 -6.80 -7.86 -2.02
CA VAL A 108 -7.53 -8.00 -3.28
C VAL A 108 -8.94 -8.45 -2.96
N ASP A 109 -9.93 -7.62 -3.29
CA ASP A 109 -11.35 -7.95 -3.20
C ASP A 109 -11.75 -9.06 -4.19
N ARG A 110 -12.74 -9.86 -3.80
CA ARG A 110 -13.33 -10.90 -4.64
C ARG A 110 -14.83 -10.66 -4.76
N PRO A 111 -15.33 -10.24 -5.94
CA PRO A 111 -16.77 -10.08 -6.15
C PRO A 111 -17.47 -11.44 -6.21
N SER A 112 -18.79 -11.42 -6.06
CA SER A 112 -19.65 -12.58 -6.28
C SER A 112 -19.51 -13.13 -7.70
N ARG A 113 -19.52 -14.46 -7.82
CA ARG A 113 -19.41 -15.18 -9.12
C ARG A 113 -20.60 -14.93 -10.03
#